data_AF-A0A4Y7S073-F1
#
_entry.id   AF-A0A4Y7S073-F1
#
_cell.length_a   1.000
_cell.length_b   1.000
_cell.length_c   1.000
_cell.angle_alpha   90.00
_cell.angle_beta   90.00
_cell.angle_gamma   90.00
#
_symmetry.space_group_name_H-M   'P 1'
#
loop_
_entity.id
_entity.type
_entity.pdbx_description
1 polymer ?
#
loop_
_entity_poly.entity_id
_entity_poly.type
_entity_poly.pdbx_seq_one_letter_code
_entity_poly.pdbx_strand_id
1 'polypeptide(L)' 'MEQLVLLIAPMVVTYYTYTYGRWAMQKGCRRGGVGVFVLAALVLGLAIYAIFLRPGY' A
#
# COMPACT_ATOMS: atom_id res chain seq x y z
N MET A 1 11.94 -16.31 6.79
CA MET A 1 10.51 -16.74 6.71
C MET A 1 9.61 -15.79 7.48
N GLU A 2 9.94 -15.41 8.72
CA GLU A 2 9.08 -14.55 9.57
C GLU A 2 8.82 -13.15 9.01
N GLN A 3 9.81 -12.50 8.39
CA GLN A 3 9.66 -11.18 7.77
C GLN A 3 8.69 -11.16 6.58
N LEU A 4 8.58 -12.28 5.84
CA LEU A 4 7.63 -12.42 4.72
C LEU A 4 6.18 -12.47 5.24
N VAL A 5 5.96 -13.04 6.42
CA VAL A 5 4.63 -13.08 7.05
C VAL A 5 4.19 -11.67 7.46
N LEU A 6 5.12 -10.84 7.96
CA LEU A 6 4.85 -9.44 8.28
C LEU A 6 4.49 -8.59 7.04
N LEU A 7 4.94 -9.00 5.85
CA LEU A 7 4.64 -8.33 4.59
C LEU A 7 3.21 -8.60 4.08
N ILE A 8 2.55 -9.65 4.58
CA ILE A 8 1.20 -10.03 4.13
C ILE A 8 0.19 -8.92 4.44
N ALA A 9 0.21 -8.38 5.66
CA ALA A 9 -0.69 -7.30 6.06
C ALA A 9 -0.58 -6.04 5.17
N PRO A 10 0.62 -5.43 4.99
CA PRO A 10 0.75 -4.27 4.11
C PRO A 10 0.44 -4.61 2.65
N MET A 11 0.74 -5.82 2.16
CA MET A 11 0.34 -6.23 0.81
C MET A 11 -1.19 -6.26 0.63
N VAL A 12 -1.92 -6.85 1.57
CA VAL A 12 -3.39 -6.92 1.50
C VAL A 12 -4.00 -5.52 1.54
N VAL A 13 -3.51 -4.66 2.44
CA VAL A 13 -3.95 -3.27 2.56
C VAL A 13 -3.68 -2.49 1.27
N THR A 14 -2.46 -2.57 0.73
CA THR A 14 -2.09 -1.90 -0.52
C THR A 14 -2.92 -2.41 -1.70
N TYR A 15 -3.17 -3.71 -1.79
CA TYR A 15 -4.01 -4.30 -2.84
C TYR A 15 -5.46 -3.81 -2.79
N TYR A 16 -6.06 -3.79 -1.61
CA TYR A 16 -7.42 -3.29 -1.44
C TYR A 16 -7.51 -1.80 -1.75
N THR A 17 -6.54 -1.02 -1.27
CA THR A 17 -6.44 0.42 -1.51
C THR A 17 -6.27 0.74 -2.99
N TYR A 18 -5.46 -0.05 -3.71
CA TYR A 18 -5.29 0.07 -5.15
C TYR A 18 -6.59 -0.27 -5.91
N THR A 19 -7.30 -1.32 -5.51
CA THR A 19 -8.59 -1.69 -6.10
C THR A 19 -9.62 -0.58 -5.90
N TYR A 20 -9.66 0.01 -4.70
CA TYR A 20 -10.50 1.17 -4.41
C TYR A 20 -10.12 2.39 -5.25
N GLY A 21 -8.84 2.70 -5.38
CA GLY A 21 -8.36 3.82 -6.23
C GLY A 21 -8.78 3.64 -7.68
N ARG A 22 -8.66 2.42 -8.22
CA ARG A 22 -9.12 2.08 -9.58
C ARG A 22 -10.63 2.27 -9.73
N TRP A 23 -11.42 1.82 -8.76
CA TRP A 23 -12.87 2.03 -8.76
C TRP A 23 -13.24 3.53 -8.67
N ALA A 24 -12.53 4.31 -7.84
CA ALA A 24 -12.76 5.75 -7.69
C ALA A 24 -12.47 6.51 -8.99
N MET A 25 -11.43 6.11 -9.73
CA MET A 25 -11.14 6.69 -11.05
C MET A 25 -12.23 6.39 -12.08
N GLN A 26 -12.81 5.19 -12.05
CA GLN A 26 -13.94 4.81 -12.92
C GLN A 26 -15.19 5.64 -12.63
N LYS A 27 -15.37 6.10 -11.38
CA LYS A 27 -16.47 7.00 -10.98
C LYS A 27 -16.21 8.49 -11.24
N GLY A 28 -15.13 8.84 -11.92
CA GLY A 28 -14.78 10.23 -12.24
C GLY A 28 -13.96 10.94 -11.16
N CYS A 29 -13.69 10.29 -10.02
CA CYS A 29 -12.84 10.82 -8.95
C CYS A 29 -11.35 10.65 -9.27
N ARG A 30 -10.88 11.15 -10.42
CA ARG A 30 -9.49 10.98 -10.90
C ARG A 30 -8.44 11.48 -9.91
N ARG A 31 -8.62 12.68 -9.35
CA ARG A 31 -7.66 13.27 -8.38
C ARG A 31 -7.61 12.47 -7.08
N GLY A 32 -8.77 12.02 -6.59
CA GLY A 32 -8.86 11.15 -5.41
C GLY A 32 -8.19 9.79 -5.64
N GLY A 33 -8.43 9.16 -6.79
CA GLY A 33 -7.80 7.89 -7.15
C GLY A 33 -6.27 7.96 -7.26
N VAL A 34 -5.73 9.04 -7.83
CA VAL A 34 -4.27 9.27 -7.86
C VAL A 34 -3.70 9.42 -6.45
N GLY A 35 -4.36 10.18 -5.58
CA GLY A 35 -3.94 10.31 -4.17
C GLY A 35 -3.93 8.97 -3.44
N VAL A 36 -4.95 8.14 -3.67
CA VAL A 36 -5.04 6.78 -3.11
C VAL A 36 -3.91 5.89 -3.61
N PHE A 37 -3.51 5.98 -4.88
CA PHE A 37 -2.37 5.21 -5.40
C PHE A 37 -1.04 5.64 -4.80
N VAL A 38 -0.82 6.95 -4.68
CA VAL A 38 0.39 7.48 -4.03
C VAL A 38 0.46 7.03 -2.57
N LEU A 39 -0.66 7.09 -1.85
CA LEU A 39 -0.75 6.62 -0.47
C LEU A 39 -0.44 5.12 -0.36
N ALA A 40 -1.03 4.30 -1.24
CA ALA A 40 -0.82 2.86 -1.25
C ALA A 40 0.66 2.48 -1.51
N ALA A 41 1.33 3.21 -2.42
CA ALA A 41 2.75 3.03 -2.70
C ALA A 41 3.63 3.46 -1.52
N LEU A 42 3.31 4.57 -0.86
CA LEU A 42 4.03 5.04 0.32
C LEU A 42 3.92 4.07 1.49
N VAL A 43 2.71 3.58 1.78
CA VAL A 43 2.48 2.60 2.87
C VAL A 43 3.26 1.32 2.61
N LEU A 44 3.24 0.81 1.37
CA LEU A 44 4.01 -0.39 1.03
C LEU A 44 5.52 -0.16 1.13
N GLY A 45 6.00 0.98 0.65
CA GLY A 45 7.42 1.35 0.72
C GLY A 45 7.91 1.50 2.16
N LEU A 46 7.12 2.14 3.02
CA LEU A 46 7.40 2.25 4.46
C LEU A 46 7.40 0.89 5.15
N ALA A 47 6.46 0.02 4.81
CA ALA A 47 6.41 -1.33 5.37
C ALA A 47 7.65 -2.15 4.96
N ILE A 48 8.06 -2.09 3.69
CA ILE A 48 9.29 -2.73 3.21
C ILE A 48 10.51 -2.16 3.95
N TYR A 49 10.57 -0.83 4.10
CA TYR A 49 11.66 -0.18 4.82
C TYR A 49 11.74 -0.63 6.28
N ALA A 50 10.62 -0.64 7.00
CA ALA A 50 10.57 -1.05 8.40
C ALA A 50 10.90 -2.54 8.58
N ILE A 51 10.38 -3.42 7.72
CA ILE A 51 10.54 -4.88 7.85
C ILE A 51 11.95 -5.33 7.46
N PHE A 52 12.52 -4.76 6.38
CA PHE A 52 13.77 -5.26 5.79
C PHE A 52 14.98 -4.34 5.97
N LEU A 53 14.79 -3.02 5.93
CA LEU A 53 15.91 -2.07 5.97
C LEU A 53 16.19 -1.51 7.37
N ARG A 54 15.19 -1.52 8.27
CA ARG A 54 15.34 -1.08 9.66
C ARG A 54 14.60 -2.00 10.65
N PRO A 55 14.96 -3.29 10.72
CA PRO A 55 14.39 -4.19 11.71
C PRO A 55 14.84 -3.76 13.11
N GLY A 56 13.92 -3.28 13.96
CA GLY A 56 14.21 -2.92 15.35
C GLY A 56 13.67 -1.58 15.86
N TYR A 57 12.71 -0.96 15.18
CA TYR A 57 11.81 0.03 15.78
C TYR A 57 10.52 -0.62 16.26
#